data_AF-A0A560HC21-F1
#
_entry.id   AF-A0A560HC21-F1
#
_cell.length_a   1.000
_cell.length_b   1.000
_cell.length_c   1.000
_cell.angle_alpha   90.00
_cell.angle_beta   90.00
_cell.angle_gamma   90.00
#
_symmetry.space_group_name_H-M   'P 1'
#
loop_
_entity.id
_entity.type
_entity.pdbx_description
1 polymer ?
#
loop_
_entity_poly.entity_id
_entity_poly.type
_entity_poly.pdbx_seq_one_letter_code
_entity_poly.pdbx_strand_id
1 'polypeptide(L)'
;MNTKFLGILATVSLFVAGPALAECSTHANPPAIPDGTGATTEQMTSASASVKGYMADMQDFLKCLENDKAGGSAKYNAAVDQMQSIANEFNKQLRAFKAKG
;
A
#
# COMPACT_ATOMS: atom_id res chain seq x y z
N MET A 1 -58.10 21.54 20.14
CA MET A 1 -58.74 21.38 18.81
C MET A 1 -57.88 20.42 18.00
N ASN A 2 -58.40 19.21 17.79
CA ASN A 2 -57.77 18.16 17.00
C ASN A 2 -57.76 18.54 15.52
N THR A 3 -56.74 18.10 14.78
CA THR A 3 -56.95 17.58 13.43
C THR A 3 -55.95 16.47 13.14
N LYS A 4 -56.52 15.29 12.92
CA LYS A 4 -55.85 14.06 12.50
C LYS A 4 -55.62 14.14 10.99
N PHE A 5 -54.40 13.89 10.52
CA PHE A 5 -54.16 13.55 9.11
C PHE A 5 -53.55 12.15 9.03
N LEU A 6 -54.40 11.23 8.57
CA LEU A 6 -54.07 9.93 7.99
C LEU A 6 -53.14 10.11 6.79
N GLY A 7 -52.15 9.24 6.66
CA GLY A 7 -51.40 9.06 5.41
C GLY A 7 -49.95 8.63 5.63
N ILE A 8 -49.72 7.45 6.22
CA ILE A 8 -48.37 6.86 6.24
C ILE A 8 -48.09 6.35 4.81
N LEU A 9 -47.36 7.17 4.06
CA LEU A 9 -46.80 6.85 2.75
C LEU A 9 -45.64 5.86 2.97
N ALA A 10 -45.85 4.58 2.68
CA ALA A 10 -44.80 3.57 2.76
C ALA A 10 -43.80 3.78 1.61
N THR A 11 -42.75 4.58 1.86
CA THR A 11 -41.58 4.69 0.99
C THR A 11 -40.71 3.44 1.14
N VAL A 12 -40.89 2.48 0.24
CA VAL A 12 -39.97 1.36 0.08
C VAL A 12 -38.72 1.88 -0.64
N SER A 13 -37.73 2.34 0.13
CA SER A 13 -36.39 2.63 -0.38
C SER A 13 -35.63 1.31 -0.54
N LEU A 14 -35.52 0.81 -1.77
CA LEU A 14 -34.56 -0.25 -2.09
C LEU A 14 -33.14 0.34 -2.00
N PHE A 15 -32.46 0.05 -0.89
CA PHE A 15 -31.04 0.28 -0.76
C PHE A 15 -30.31 -0.86 -1.48
N VAL A 16 -30.01 -0.68 -2.76
CA VAL A 16 -29.09 -1.58 -3.47
C VAL A 16 -27.67 -1.27 -3.01
N ALA A 17 -27.18 -2.03 -2.03
CA ALA A 17 -25.76 -2.11 -1.74
C ALA A 17 -25.08 -2.76 -2.96
N GLY A 18 -24.51 -1.95 -3.84
CA GLY A 18 -23.65 -2.45 -4.92
C GLY A 18 -22.44 -3.19 -4.34
N PRO A 19 -21.91 -4.21 -5.03
CA PRO A 19 -20.69 -4.86 -4.60
C PRO A 19 -19.56 -3.83 -4.58
N ALA A 20 -18.92 -3.66 -3.42
CA ALA A 20 -17.65 -2.95 -3.34
C ALA A 20 -16.64 -3.75 -4.19
N LEU A 21 -16.41 -3.29 -5.42
CA LEU A 21 -15.27 -3.76 -6.20
C LEU A 21 -14.04 -3.34 -5.40
N ALA A 22 -13.32 -4.32 -4.85
CA ALA A 22 -12.00 -4.07 -4.30
C ALA A 22 -11.07 -3.71 -5.46
N GLU A 23 -11.07 -2.44 -5.87
CA GLU A 23 -10.04 -1.89 -6.73
C GLU A 23 -8.76 -1.84 -5.90
N CYS A 24 -7.98 -2.91 -5.95
CA CYS A 24 -6.67 -2.93 -5.30
C CYS A 24 -5.79 -1.87 -5.94
N SER A 25 -5.59 -0.75 -5.25
CA SER A 25 -4.69 0.33 -5.61
C SER A 25 -3.56 0.44 -4.60
N THR A 26 -2.32 0.48 -5.07
CA THR A 26 -1.17 0.77 -4.20
C THR A 26 -1.06 2.26 -3.93
N HIS A 27 -0.84 2.63 -2.66
CA HIS A 27 -0.55 4.01 -2.23
C HIS A 27 0.90 4.15 -1.74
N ALA A 28 1.70 3.09 -1.91
CA ALA A 28 3.07 3.04 -1.40
C ALA A 28 4.01 3.84 -2.32
N ASN A 29 4.61 4.88 -1.79
CA ASN A 29 5.65 5.63 -2.49
C ASN A 29 7.02 4.96 -2.26
N PRO A 30 7.80 4.67 -3.32
CA PRO A 30 9.14 4.12 -3.17
C PRO A 30 10.01 4.97 -2.22
N PRO A 31 10.72 4.36 -1.27
CA PRO A 31 11.54 5.09 -0.32
C PRO A 31 12.78 5.67 -1.00
N ALA A 32 13.21 6.85 -0.58
CA ALA A 32 14.51 7.40 -0.98
C ALA A 32 15.63 6.64 -0.24
N ILE A 33 16.54 6.02 -0.99
CA ILE A 33 17.70 5.31 -0.44
C ILE A 33 18.93 6.19 -0.65
N PRO A 34 19.59 6.68 0.42
CA PRO A 34 20.77 7.51 0.31
C PRO A 34 22.00 6.70 -0.13
N ASP A 35 22.99 7.37 -0.72
CA ASP A 35 24.28 6.77 -1.06
C ASP A 35 25.05 6.38 0.20
N GLY A 36 25.28 5.09 0.38
CA GLY A 36 26.00 4.53 1.52
C GLY A 36 27.42 5.09 1.66
N THR A 37 28.07 5.50 0.57
CA THR A 37 29.41 6.10 0.55
C THR A 37 29.45 7.56 1.07
N GLY A 38 28.30 8.23 1.22
CA GLY A 38 28.18 9.57 1.80
C GLY A 38 27.26 9.67 3.03
N ALA A 39 26.42 8.65 3.26
CA ALA A 39 25.37 8.72 4.27
C ALA A 39 25.87 8.75 5.73
N THR A 40 25.06 9.37 6.61
CA THR A 40 25.18 9.30 8.07
C THR A 40 24.39 8.11 8.64
N THR A 41 24.65 7.76 9.90
CA THR A 41 23.88 6.74 10.62
C THR A 41 22.40 7.10 10.71
N GLU A 42 22.04 8.36 10.98
CA GLU A 42 20.63 8.78 10.98
C GLU A 42 19.98 8.59 9.61
N GLN A 43 20.68 8.95 8.52
CA GLN A 43 20.15 8.81 7.16
C GLN A 43 19.90 7.34 6.81
N MET A 44 20.83 6.45 7.12
CA MET A 44 20.66 5.01 6.86
C MET A 44 19.58 4.37 7.75
N THR A 45 19.45 4.82 8.99
CA THR A 45 18.40 4.35 9.91
C THR A 45 17.02 4.81 9.42
N SER A 46 16.89 6.07 9.02
CA SER A 46 15.67 6.60 8.42
C SER A 46 15.29 5.84 7.15
N ALA A 47 16.26 5.61 6.25
CA ALA A 47 16.04 4.82 5.03
C ALA A 47 15.56 3.40 5.35
N SER A 48 16.11 2.74 6.37
CA SER A 48 15.67 1.40 6.79
C SER A 48 14.21 1.39 7.28
N ALA A 49 13.79 2.43 8.00
CA ALA A 49 12.41 2.57 8.48
C ALA A 49 11.45 2.81 7.31
N SER A 50 11.83 3.65 6.34
CA SER A 50 11.04 3.89 5.13
C SER A 50 10.93 2.65 4.25
N VAL A 51 12.01 1.88 4.08
CA VAL A 51 11.97 0.59 3.36
C VAL A 51 11.04 -0.38 4.06
N LYS A 52 11.11 -0.49 5.40
CA LYS A 52 10.20 -1.36 6.16
C LYS A 52 8.73 -0.95 5.99
N GLY A 53 8.42 0.34 6.05
CA GLY A 53 7.07 0.86 5.83
C GLY A 53 6.56 0.52 4.42
N TYR A 54 7.38 0.80 3.40
CA TYR A 54 7.05 0.45 2.03
C TYR A 54 6.78 -1.05 1.84
N MET A 55 7.60 -1.93 2.44
CA MET A 55 7.38 -3.37 2.35
C MET A 55 6.07 -3.82 3.02
N ALA A 56 5.67 -3.18 4.12
CA ALA A 56 4.40 -3.46 4.78
C ALA A 56 3.20 -3.03 3.91
N ASP A 57 3.23 -1.81 3.38
CA ASP A 57 2.18 -1.30 2.49
C ASP A 57 2.03 -2.16 1.24
N MET A 58 3.16 -2.58 0.66
CA MET A 58 3.17 -3.46 -0.51
C MET A 58 2.68 -4.87 -0.18
N GLN A 59 2.99 -5.42 1.01
CA GLN A 59 2.43 -6.70 1.44
C GLN A 59 0.90 -6.65 1.55
N ASP A 60 0.34 -5.56 2.05
CA ASP A 60 -1.11 -5.39 2.11
C ASP A 60 -1.72 -5.23 0.71
N PHE A 61 -1.02 -4.56 -0.21
CA PHE A 61 -1.39 -4.54 -1.62
C PHE A 61 -1.39 -5.95 -2.24
N LEU A 62 -0.36 -6.77 -1.99
CA LEU A 62 -0.28 -8.15 -2.49
C LEU A 62 -1.44 -9.01 -1.97
N LYS A 63 -1.79 -8.90 -0.68
CA LYS A 63 -2.95 -9.60 -0.09
C LYS A 63 -4.27 -9.16 -0.72
N CYS A 64 -4.41 -7.88 -1.08
CA CYS A 64 -5.58 -7.41 -1.81
C CYS A 64 -5.69 -8.11 -3.17
N LEU A 65 -4.58 -8.18 -3.91
CA LEU A 65 -4.52 -8.77 -5.25
C LEU A 65 -4.82 -10.27 -5.29
N GLU A 66 -4.66 -11.01 -4.18
CA GLU A 66 -5.04 -12.42 -4.09
C GLU A 66 -6.53 -12.65 -4.40
N ASN A 67 -7.37 -11.64 -4.17
CA ASN A 67 -8.81 -11.68 -4.46
C ASN A 67 -9.16 -11.08 -5.85
N ASP A 68 -8.21 -10.49 -6.56
CA ASP A 68 -8.39 -9.88 -7.89
C ASP A 68 -8.25 -10.93 -9.02
N LYS A 69 -9.38 -11.45 -9.49
CA LYS A 69 -9.44 -12.45 -10.57
C LYS A 69 -9.14 -11.87 -11.97
N ALA A 70 -9.02 -10.55 -12.12
CA ALA A 70 -8.94 -9.85 -13.40
C ALA A 70 -7.55 -9.26 -13.71
N GLY A 71 -6.48 -9.91 -13.22
CA GLY A 71 -5.10 -9.48 -13.47
C GLY A 71 -4.22 -9.38 -12.23
N GLY A 72 -4.66 -9.94 -11.10
CA GLY A 72 -3.91 -9.96 -9.85
C GLY A 72 -2.48 -10.49 -10.01
N SER A 73 -2.25 -11.54 -10.80
CA SER A 73 -0.92 -12.15 -10.98
C SER A 73 0.11 -11.22 -11.63
N ALA A 74 -0.27 -10.46 -12.67
CA ALA A 74 0.63 -9.52 -13.32
C ALA A 74 0.99 -8.36 -12.39
N LYS A 75 -0.01 -7.79 -11.70
CA LYS A 75 0.21 -6.73 -10.70
C LYS A 75 1.03 -7.23 -9.51
N TYR A 76 0.81 -8.46 -9.09
CA TYR A 76 1.53 -9.11 -7.99
C TYR A 76 3.01 -9.27 -8.34
N ASN A 77 3.31 -9.84 -9.51
CA ASN A 77 4.69 -10.01 -9.96
C ASN A 77 5.41 -8.66 -10.07
N ALA A 78 4.77 -7.66 -10.69
CA ALA A 78 5.33 -6.32 -10.79
C ALA A 78 5.60 -5.70 -9.41
N ALA A 79 4.69 -5.87 -8.45
CA ALA A 79 4.87 -5.40 -7.08
C ALA A 79 6.03 -6.11 -6.37
N VAL A 80 6.16 -7.43 -6.51
CA VAL A 80 7.27 -8.21 -5.97
C VAL A 80 8.61 -7.79 -6.59
N ASP A 81 8.64 -7.58 -7.91
CA ASP A 81 9.86 -7.12 -8.61
C ASP A 81 10.32 -5.75 -8.10
N GLN A 82 9.38 -4.82 -7.87
CA GLN A 82 9.67 -3.52 -7.27
C GLN A 82 10.20 -3.65 -5.84
N MET A 83 9.56 -4.47 -5.00
CA MET A 83 10.02 -4.75 -3.64
C MET A 83 11.45 -5.31 -3.64
N GLN A 84 11.74 -6.26 -4.54
CA GLN A 84 13.07 -6.85 -4.67
C GLN A 84 14.11 -5.82 -5.13
N SER A 85 13.76 -4.95 -6.09
CA SER A 85 14.63 -3.88 -6.56
C SER A 85 15.03 -2.93 -5.42
N ILE A 86 14.05 -2.46 -4.65
CA ILE A 86 14.26 -1.56 -3.50
C ILE A 86 15.10 -2.26 -2.42
N ALA A 87 14.82 -3.54 -2.13
CA ALA A 87 15.61 -4.31 -1.16
C ALA A 87 17.06 -4.49 -1.62
N ASN A 88 17.29 -4.75 -2.91
CA ASN A 88 18.63 -4.88 -3.48
C ASN A 88 19.41 -3.57 -3.38
N GLU A 89 18.78 -2.45 -3.75
CA GLU A 89 19.43 -1.14 -3.68
C GLU A 89 19.75 -0.75 -2.22
N PHE A 90 18.81 -0.96 -1.29
CA PHE A 90 19.04 -0.68 0.12
C PHE A 90 20.19 -1.53 0.66
N ASN A 91 20.23 -2.82 0.33
CA ASN A 91 21.30 -3.72 0.76
C ASN A 91 22.66 -3.35 0.15
N LYS A 92 22.70 -2.86 -1.09
CA LYS A 92 23.92 -2.35 -1.73
C LYS A 92 24.45 -1.14 -0.96
N GLN A 93 23.60 -0.14 -0.71
CA GLN A 93 23.99 1.08 0.00
C GLN A 93 24.34 0.80 1.47
N LEU A 94 23.65 -0.13 2.12
CA LEU A 94 23.98 -0.55 3.48
C LEU A 94 25.37 -1.19 3.57
N ARG A 95 25.78 -1.99 2.58
CA ARG A 95 27.14 -2.53 2.52
C ARG A 95 28.17 -1.43 2.31
N ALA A 96 27.91 -0.50 1.39
CA ALA A 96 28.79 0.65 1.15
C ALA A 96 28.97 1.51 2.42
N PHE A 97 27.89 1.76 3.17
CA PHE A 97 27.95 2.46 4.45
C PHE A 97 28.79 1.72 5.48
N LYS A 98 28.56 0.40 5.63
CA LYS A 98 29.31 -0.44 6.57
C LYS A 98 30.80 -0.56 6.24
N ALA A 99 31.18 -0.48 4.97
CA ALA A 99 32.59 -0.57 4.55
C ALA A 99 33.43 0.68 4.90
N LYS A 100 32.79 1.78 5.33
CA LYS A 100 33.50 3.00 5.75
C LYS A 100 34.05 2.96 7.16
N GLY A 101 33.38 2.23 8.05
CA GLY A 101 33.68 2.15 9.48
C GLY A 101 34.45 0.89 9.80
#